data_AF-A0AAD4NHM7-F1
#
_entry.id   AF-A0AAD4NHM7-F1
#
_cell.length_a   1.000
_cell.length_b   1.000
_cell.length_c   1.000
_cell.angle_alpha   90.00
_cell.angle_beta   90.00
_cell.angle_gamma   90.00
#
_symmetry.space_group_name_H-M   'P 1'
#
loop_
_entity.id
_entity.type
_entity.pdbx_description
1 polymer ?
#
loop_
_entity_poly.entity_id
_entity_poly.type
_entity_poly.pdbx_seq_one_letter_code
_entity_poly.pdbx_strand_id
1 'polypeptide(L)'
;MLLFSVIFFAACVRLTELAICPLSRHVVCNENYAERRCLCAMSLEESPPPEPSCSHIMNTSTPTSKPFEAISIQFKLDNNSQTQIYFPERQLRQELASAFGHEEKSIVLLRLRCSSEENDGSEITAQLVVIKRNPPVPFMDMDLLDTRTAIGRIRKLGHIAGLEITHVNKLYSVESYTENGRLIIEAVIAGLFMFATSLCGCWIACKQKNTAAYDDDLQKV
;
A
#
# COMPACT_ATOMS: atom_id res chain seq x y z
N MET A 1 -52.40 -12.11 5.77
CA MET A 1 -52.13 -11.63 7.14
C MET A 1 -50.80 -12.20 7.61
N LEU A 2 -49.88 -11.33 8.04
CA LEU A 2 -48.70 -11.65 8.89
C LEU A 2 -47.48 -12.34 8.26
N LEU A 3 -47.05 -12.00 7.04
CA LEU A 3 -45.71 -12.41 6.57
C LEU A 3 -44.98 -11.42 5.65
N PHE A 4 -45.70 -10.44 5.08
CA PHE A 4 -45.08 -9.31 4.38
C PHE A 4 -44.83 -8.09 5.28
N SER A 5 -45.07 -8.23 6.59
CA SER A 5 -44.92 -7.17 7.61
C SER A 5 -43.63 -7.27 8.42
N VAL A 6 -42.63 -8.03 7.95
CA VAL A 6 -41.35 -8.20 8.64
C VAL A 6 -40.24 -7.99 7.60
N ILE A 7 -39.23 -7.17 7.90
CA ILE A 7 -38.03 -6.92 7.07
C ILE A 7 -38.15 -5.96 5.86
N PHE A 8 -39.13 -5.05 5.81
CA PHE A 8 -38.93 -3.78 5.05
C PHE A 8 -38.63 -2.58 5.97
N PHE A 9 -38.59 -2.84 7.28
CA PHE A 9 -38.39 -1.82 8.34
C PHE A 9 -37.09 -2.02 9.15
N ALA A 10 -36.16 -2.86 8.72
CA ALA A 10 -34.86 -3.01 9.37
C ALA A 10 -33.80 -3.34 8.32
N ALA A 11 -32.83 -2.50 7.99
CA ALA A 11 -32.54 -1.13 8.35
C ALA A 11 -32.19 -0.46 7.01
N CYS A 12 -32.58 0.80 6.77
CA CYS A 12 -31.66 1.90 7.07
C CYS A 12 -30.20 1.43 6.98
N VAL A 13 -29.76 1.02 5.78
CA VAL A 13 -28.36 1.07 5.41
C VAL A 13 -27.99 2.51 5.69
N ARG A 14 -27.31 2.70 6.82
CA ARG A 14 -26.71 3.95 7.23
C ARG A 14 -25.67 4.26 6.16
N LEU A 15 -26.15 4.85 5.06
CA LEU A 15 -25.33 5.56 4.09
C LEU A 15 -24.93 6.87 4.77
N THR A 16 -24.13 6.76 5.83
CA THR A 16 -23.32 7.84 6.37
C THR A 16 -21.88 7.53 5.97
N GLU A 17 -21.62 7.45 4.67
CA GLU A 17 -20.28 7.46 4.09
C GLU A 17 -19.82 8.90 3.91
N LEU A 18 -19.65 9.63 5.03
CA LEU A 18 -18.96 10.92 5.06
C LEU A 18 -17.70 10.85 5.93
N ALA A 19 -17.10 9.66 6.02
CA ALA A 19 -15.91 9.43 6.81
C ALA A 19 -14.67 9.37 5.92
N ILE A 20 -13.53 9.82 6.48
CA ILE A 20 -12.19 9.70 5.86
C ILE A 20 -11.87 8.24 5.49
N CYS A 21 -12.45 7.28 6.22
CA CYS A 21 -12.37 5.86 5.97
C CYS A 21 -13.73 5.30 5.51
N PRO A 22 -13.76 4.39 4.51
CA PRO A 22 -12.62 3.86 3.77
C PRO A 22 -11.97 4.89 2.84
N LEU A 23 -10.65 4.81 2.66
CA LEU A 23 -9.95 5.69 1.72
C LEU A 23 -10.40 5.38 0.29
N SER A 24 -10.96 6.37 -0.40
CA SER A 24 -11.32 6.24 -1.82
C SER A 24 -10.10 6.13 -2.74
N ARG A 25 -8.93 6.60 -2.29
CA ARG A 25 -7.65 6.51 -2.99
C ARG A 25 -6.54 6.13 -2.02
N HIS A 26 -5.82 5.05 -2.32
CA HIS A 26 -4.65 4.60 -1.56
C HIS A 26 -3.33 5.21 -2.05
N VAL A 27 -3.38 6.22 -2.93
CA VAL A 27 -2.22 6.84 -3.56
C VAL A 27 -2.08 8.27 -3.08
N VAL A 28 -0.91 8.61 -2.52
CA VAL A 28 -0.56 9.99 -2.16
C VAL A 28 0.37 10.56 -3.22
N CYS A 29 -0.07 11.65 -3.86
CA CYS A 29 0.72 12.35 -4.87
C CYS A 29 1.21 13.69 -4.32
N ASN A 30 2.52 13.81 -4.18
CA ASN A 30 3.23 15.03 -3.84
C ASN A 30 3.30 15.94 -5.09
N GLU A 31 2.23 16.69 -5.33
CA GLU A 31 2.03 17.54 -6.51
C GLU A 31 3.15 18.55 -6.78
N ASN A 32 3.91 18.89 -5.74
CA ASN A 32 5.05 19.82 -5.79
C ASN A 32 6.24 19.30 -6.62
N TYR A 33 6.20 18.05 -7.10
CA TYR A 33 7.27 17.43 -7.90
C TYR A 33 6.80 17.10 -9.32
N ALA A 34 7.24 17.84 -10.33
CA ALA A 34 6.65 17.81 -11.68
C ALA A 34 6.69 16.42 -12.37
N GLU A 35 7.81 15.70 -12.31
CA GLU A 35 8.06 14.47 -13.09
C GLU A 35 7.88 13.17 -12.30
N ARG A 36 7.76 13.25 -10.97
CA ARG A 36 7.66 12.10 -10.07
C ARG A 36 6.74 12.51 -8.92
N ARG A 37 5.42 12.36 -9.08
CA ARG A 37 4.43 12.89 -8.12
C ARG A 37 4.04 11.89 -7.04
N CYS A 38 3.90 10.61 -7.35
CA CYS A 38 3.17 9.68 -6.48
C CYS A 38 4.08 8.59 -5.91
N LEU A 39 4.45 8.61 -4.63
CA LEU A 39 5.44 7.66 -4.08
C LEU A 39 4.90 6.23 -3.93
N CYS A 40 5.76 5.24 -4.23
CA CYS A 40 5.57 3.86 -3.76
C CYS A 40 6.24 3.70 -2.42
N ALA A 41 5.48 3.23 -1.45
CA ALA A 41 6.04 2.68 -0.24
C ALA A 41 5.38 1.33 0.04
N MET A 42 6.17 0.26 0.01
CA MET A 42 5.75 -1.06 0.48
C MET A 42 6.28 -1.26 1.91
N SER A 43 5.37 -1.63 2.82
CA SER A 43 5.75 -2.00 4.18
C SER A 43 6.23 -3.44 4.18
N LEU A 44 7.39 -3.69 4.79
CA LEU A 44 7.99 -5.02 4.93
C LEU A 44 7.22 -5.98 5.84
N GLU A 45 6.39 -5.44 6.73
CA GLU A 45 5.73 -6.22 7.78
C GLU A 45 4.23 -6.50 7.53
N GLU A 46 3.70 -6.09 6.37
CA GLU A 46 2.27 -6.19 6.10
C GLU A 46 1.91 -7.44 5.27
N SER A 47 0.94 -8.20 5.79
CA SER A 47 0.32 -9.32 5.08
C SER A 47 -1.17 -9.06 4.88
N PRO A 48 -1.71 -9.10 3.64
CA PRO A 48 -0.98 -9.28 2.38
C PRO A 48 -0.19 -8.01 1.97
N PRO A 49 0.84 -8.14 1.10
CA PRO A 49 1.60 -6.99 0.64
C PRO A 49 0.68 -6.01 -0.11
N PRO A 50 0.78 -4.70 0.16
CA PRO A 50 -0.11 -3.71 -0.45
C PRO A 50 0.11 -3.55 -1.95
N GLU A 51 -0.92 -3.10 -2.68
CA GLU A 51 -0.83 -2.82 -4.11
C GLU A 51 0.25 -1.75 -4.42
N PRO A 52 1.12 -1.98 -5.41
CA PRO A 52 2.18 -1.02 -5.76
C PRO A 52 1.60 0.24 -6.40
N SER A 53 2.02 1.43 -5.95
CA SER A 53 1.71 2.69 -6.64
C SER A 53 2.98 3.50 -6.90
N CYS A 54 3.29 3.77 -8.17
CA CYS A 54 4.67 4.01 -8.61
C CYS A 54 5.15 5.48 -8.66
N SER A 55 6.25 5.83 -7.99
CA SER A 55 7.21 6.86 -8.46
C SER A 55 8.58 6.80 -7.76
N HIS A 56 9.59 7.28 -8.49
CA HIS A 56 11.02 7.29 -8.12
C HIS A 56 11.47 8.56 -7.37
N ILE A 57 10.66 9.10 -6.45
CA ILE A 57 11.04 10.34 -5.73
C ILE A 57 12.22 10.09 -4.78
N MET A 58 12.36 8.89 -4.23
CA MET A 58 13.48 8.50 -3.39
C MET A 58 14.46 7.63 -4.17
N ASN A 59 15.76 7.82 -3.90
CA ASN A 59 16.81 7.00 -4.47
C ASN A 59 16.98 5.78 -3.59
N THR A 60 16.53 4.66 -4.10
CA THR A 60 16.55 3.39 -3.40
C THR A 60 17.50 2.39 -4.06
N SER A 61 18.21 2.86 -5.09
CA SER A 61 19.15 2.07 -5.90
C SER A 61 20.53 1.96 -5.25
N THR A 62 20.78 2.66 -4.15
CA THR A 62 22.05 2.58 -3.43
C THR A 62 22.09 1.32 -2.56
N PRO A 63 23.08 0.43 -2.75
CA PRO A 63 23.24 -0.83 -2.01
C PRO A 63 23.76 -0.62 -0.59
N THR A 64 23.61 0.58 -0.03
CA THR A 64 23.78 0.81 1.40
C THR A 64 22.64 0.09 2.09
N SER A 65 22.97 -0.97 2.82
CA SER A 65 22.12 -1.93 3.53
C SER A 65 21.13 -1.36 4.55
N LYS A 66 20.87 -0.05 4.55
CA LYS A 66 20.00 0.60 5.50
C LYS A 66 18.75 1.11 4.79
N PRO A 67 17.58 0.53 5.07
CA PRO A 67 16.32 1.09 4.62
C PRO A 67 16.08 2.46 5.25
N PHE A 68 15.47 3.37 4.51
CA PHE A 68 15.19 4.72 4.99
C PHE A 68 14.08 4.71 6.05
N GLU A 69 14.23 5.53 7.08
CA GLU A 69 13.37 5.53 8.26
C GLU A 69 12.24 6.55 8.12
N ALA A 70 11.02 6.10 7.82
CA ALA A 70 9.86 6.98 7.74
C ALA A 70 9.26 7.27 9.13
N ILE A 71 8.53 8.38 9.22
CA ILE A 71 7.74 8.75 10.40
C ILE A 71 6.31 8.24 10.17
N SER A 72 5.77 7.50 11.13
CA SER A 72 4.38 7.04 11.14
C SER A 72 3.59 7.83 12.18
N ILE A 73 2.54 8.51 11.74
CA ILE A 73 1.61 9.25 12.59
C ILE A 73 0.25 8.57 12.51
N GLN A 74 -0.25 8.10 13.64
CA GLN A 74 -1.58 7.52 13.77
C GLN A 74 -2.52 8.57 14.34
N PHE A 75 -3.66 8.72 13.69
CA PHE A 75 -4.71 9.66 14.04
C PHE A 75 -5.97 8.90 14.42
N LYS A 76 -6.62 9.35 15.49
CA LYS A 76 -7.96 8.88 15.84
C LYS A 76 -9.00 9.61 15.01
N LEU A 77 -9.93 8.85 14.44
CA LEU A 77 -11.09 9.37 13.75
C LEU A 77 -12.27 9.39 14.72
N ASP A 78 -12.48 10.53 15.38
CA ASP A 78 -13.60 10.79 16.29
C ASP A 78 -14.83 11.35 15.54
N ASN A 79 -15.92 11.63 16.26
CA ASN A 79 -17.12 12.22 15.66
C ASN A 79 -16.89 13.59 15.00
N ASN A 80 -15.82 14.31 15.35
CA ASN A 80 -15.48 15.58 14.69
C ASN A 80 -14.84 15.34 13.32
N SER A 81 -14.03 14.29 13.20
CA SER A 81 -13.43 13.85 11.93
C SER A 81 -14.46 13.28 10.93
N GLN A 82 -15.62 12.83 11.41
CA GLN A 82 -16.74 12.35 10.56
C GLN A 82 -17.41 13.45 9.73
N THR A 83 -17.06 14.72 9.94
CA THR A 83 -17.49 15.83 9.07
C THR A 83 -16.55 16.02 7.87
N GLN A 84 -15.35 15.42 7.92
CA GLN A 84 -14.35 15.52 6.87
C GLN A 84 -14.47 14.34 5.90
N ILE A 85 -14.81 14.65 4.66
CA ILE A 85 -14.94 13.69 3.56
C ILE A 85 -13.56 13.27 3.03
N TYR A 86 -12.56 14.13 3.18
CA TYR A 86 -11.22 13.95 2.63
C TYR A 86 -10.17 14.14 3.71
N PHE A 87 -9.10 13.35 3.62
CA PHE A 87 -7.94 13.53 4.48
C PHE A 87 -7.33 14.94 4.28
N PRO A 88 -7.11 15.73 5.35
CA PRO A 88 -6.68 17.12 5.25
C PRO A 88 -5.18 17.25 4.95
N GLU A 89 -4.74 16.68 3.83
CA GLU A 89 -3.33 16.57 3.41
C GLU A 89 -2.60 17.92 3.40
N ARG A 90 -3.23 18.96 2.83
CA ARG A 90 -2.63 20.29 2.74
C ARG A 90 -2.40 20.90 4.12
N GLN A 91 -3.40 20.80 4.99
CA GLN A 91 -3.34 21.37 6.33
C GLN A 91 -2.32 20.61 7.20
N LEU A 92 -2.28 19.28 7.07
CA LEU A 92 -1.24 18.44 7.68
C LEU A 92 0.16 18.90 7.27
N ARG A 93 0.40 19.06 5.97
CA ARG A 93 1.71 19.53 5.45
C ARG A 93 2.07 20.91 5.98
N GLN A 94 1.11 21.83 6.02
CA GLN A 94 1.30 23.19 6.53
C GLN A 94 1.71 23.22 7.99
N GLU A 95 0.95 22.54 8.85
CA GLU A 95 1.22 22.51 10.29
C GLU A 95 2.53 21.80 10.62
N LEU A 96 2.82 20.68 9.94
CA LEU A 96 4.11 20.00 10.06
C LEU A 96 5.28 20.87 9.58
N ALA A 97 5.15 21.47 8.40
CA ALA A 97 6.18 22.34 7.84
C ALA A 97 6.50 23.52 8.78
N SER A 98 5.46 24.14 9.34
CA SER A 98 5.58 25.18 10.36
C SER A 98 6.29 24.67 11.62
N ALA A 99 5.90 23.50 12.14
CA ALA A 99 6.53 22.88 13.32
C ALA A 99 8.01 22.53 13.10
N PHE A 100 8.40 22.25 11.86
CA PHE A 100 9.80 21.98 11.51
C PHE A 100 10.59 23.21 11.08
N GLY A 101 9.94 24.34 10.78
CA GLY A 101 10.59 25.51 10.18
C GLY A 101 11.02 25.28 8.73
N HIS A 102 10.24 24.52 7.98
CA HIS A 102 10.49 24.16 6.58
C HIS A 102 9.33 24.63 5.68
N GLU A 103 9.52 24.55 4.36
CA GLU A 103 8.46 24.80 3.37
C GLU A 103 7.52 23.58 3.26
N GLU A 104 6.25 23.78 2.89
CA GLU A 104 5.26 22.70 2.74
C GLU A 104 5.74 21.53 1.86
N LYS A 105 6.46 21.84 0.77
CA LYS A 105 7.04 20.83 -0.14
C LYS A 105 8.09 19.94 0.52
N SER A 106 8.63 20.33 1.67
CA SER A 106 9.62 19.53 2.42
C SER A 106 8.96 18.37 3.17
N ILE A 107 7.63 18.40 3.32
CA ILE A 107 6.86 17.32 3.92
C ILE A 107 6.40 16.40 2.79
N VAL A 108 7.05 15.25 2.68
CA VAL A 108 6.75 14.26 1.66
C VAL A 108 5.95 13.15 2.30
N LEU A 109 4.68 13.06 1.91
CA LEU A 109 3.81 11.97 2.32
C LEU A 109 4.14 10.74 1.46
N LEU A 110 4.42 9.64 2.15
CA LEU A 110 4.74 8.35 1.53
C LEU A 110 3.48 7.50 1.40
N ARG A 111 2.61 7.51 2.42
CA ARG A 111 1.45 6.64 2.47
C ARG A 111 0.35 7.15 3.40
N LEU A 112 -0.88 6.81 3.07
CA LEU A 112 -2.05 6.89 3.96
C LEU A 112 -2.72 5.52 4.04
N ARG A 113 -3.13 5.13 5.26
CA ARG A 113 -3.80 3.85 5.51
C ARG A 113 -4.86 4.01 6.59
N CYS A 114 -6.08 3.56 6.32
CA CYS A 114 -7.05 3.30 7.39
C CYS A 114 -6.70 1.97 8.08
N SER A 115 -6.68 1.94 9.41
CA SER A 115 -6.57 0.70 10.16
C SER A 115 -7.97 0.17 10.49
N SER A 116 -8.20 -1.11 10.23
CA SER A 116 -9.49 -1.78 10.47
C SER A 116 -9.41 -2.80 11.61
N GLU A 117 -8.43 -2.70 12.51
CA GLU A 117 -8.24 -3.69 13.58
C GLU A 117 -9.48 -3.86 14.49
N GLU A 118 -10.42 -2.90 14.49
CA GLU A 118 -11.71 -3.00 15.18
C GLU A 118 -12.95 -2.77 14.27
N ASN A 119 -12.89 -3.16 12.99
CA ASN A 119 -14.01 -3.13 12.02
C ASN A 119 -14.66 -1.78 11.68
N ASP A 120 -14.31 -0.67 12.33
CA ASP A 120 -14.97 0.63 12.09
C ASP A 120 -14.14 1.66 11.32
N GLY A 121 -12.89 1.34 10.93
CA GLY A 121 -12.03 2.33 10.24
C GLY A 121 -11.81 3.59 11.08
N SER A 122 -11.71 3.42 12.40
CA SER A 122 -11.66 4.49 13.41
C SER A 122 -10.31 5.18 13.51
N GLU A 123 -9.33 4.76 12.70
CA GLU A 123 -7.98 5.30 12.73
C GLU A 123 -7.39 5.42 11.32
N ILE A 124 -6.66 6.50 11.10
CA ILE A 124 -5.86 6.70 9.89
C ILE A 124 -4.41 6.90 10.25
N THR A 125 -3.53 6.21 9.54
CA THR A 125 -2.09 6.31 9.66
C THR A 125 -1.52 7.03 8.45
N ALA A 126 -0.79 8.12 8.69
CA ALA A 126 0.00 8.81 7.69
C ALA A 126 1.49 8.53 7.88
N GLN A 127 2.14 8.10 6.80
CA GLN A 127 3.57 7.86 6.76
C GLN A 127 4.23 8.94 5.92
N LEU A 128 5.30 9.54 6.44
CA LEU A 128 5.94 10.68 5.81
C LEU A 128 7.43 10.75 6.12
N VAL A 129 8.13 11.54 5.31
CA VAL A 129 9.51 11.97 5.56
C VAL A 129 9.58 13.50 5.46
N VAL A 130 10.56 14.06 6.17
CA VAL A 130 10.81 15.50 6.18
C VAL A 130 12.16 15.76 5.53
N ILE A 131 12.19 16.65 4.55
CA ILE A 131 13.40 16.99 3.79
C ILE A 131 14.08 18.21 4.41
N LYS A 132 15.41 18.17 4.55
CA LYS A 132 16.18 19.25 5.20
C LYS A 132 16.18 20.55 4.39
N ARG A 133 16.63 20.54 3.11
CA ARG A 133 16.70 21.74 2.23
C ARG A 133 16.77 21.38 0.74
N ASN A 134 15.65 21.49 0.02
CA ASN A 134 15.53 21.44 -1.46
C ASN A 134 16.61 20.61 -2.20
N PRO A 135 16.84 19.35 -1.82
CA PRO A 135 17.77 18.46 -2.51
C PRO A 135 17.26 18.15 -3.92
N PRO A 136 18.15 17.78 -4.85
CA PRO A 136 17.73 17.25 -6.14
C PRO A 136 16.98 15.93 -5.96
N VAL A 137 15.97 15.69 -6.79
CA VAL A 137 15.28 14.40 -6.89
C VAL A 137 16.15 13.48 -7.76
N PRO A 138 16.37 12.20 -7.41
CA PRO A 138 15.80 11.47 -6.26
C PRO A 138 16.52 11.72 -4.92
N PHE A 139 15.76 11.78 -3.82
CA PHE A 139 16.28 12.07 -2.48
C PHE A 139 17.07 10.90 -1.89
N MET A 140 18.12 11.22 -1.14
CA MET A 140 18.92 10.26 -0.38
C MET A 140 18.63 10.37 1.13
N ASP A 141 18.97 9.35 1.91
CA ASP A 141 18.79 9.31 3.37
C ASP A 141 19.40 10.53 4.08
N MET A 142 20.55 11.01 3.60
CA MET A 142 21.24 12.17 4.14
C MET A 142 20.45 13.49 4.01
N ASP A 143 19.55 13.56 3.01
CA ASP A 143 18.71 14.70 2.75
C ASP A 143 17.49 14.77 3.69
N LEU A 144 17.21 13.68 4.39
CA LEU A 144 16.06 13.56 5.30
C LEU A 144 16.42 14.05 6.70
N LEU A 145 15.44 14.65 7.39
CA LEU A 145 15.54 15.00 8.79
C LEU A 145 15.63 13.72 9.64
N ASP A 146 16.40 13.77 10.73
CA ASP A 146 16.49 12.66 11.66
C ASP A 146 15.11 12.31 12.25
N THR A 147 14.69 11.06 12.06
CA THR A 147 13.36 10.56 12.43
C THR A 147 13.09 10.70 13.92
N ARG A 148 14.09 10.52 14.79
CA ARG A 148 13.92 10.65 16.25
C ARG A 148 13.61 12.09 16.64
N THR A 149 14.36 13.03 16.08
CA THR A 149 14.14 14.46 16.27
C THR A 149 12.76 14.86 15.75
N ALA A 150 12.35 14.32 14.60
CA ALA A 150 11.08 14.63 14.00
C ALA A 150 9.89 14.12 14.83
N ILE A 151 9.94 12.86 15.27
CA ILE A 151 8.94 12.24 16.15
C ILE A 151 8.79 13.05 17.45
N GLY A 152 9.90 13.44 18.07
CA GLY A 152 9.89 14.24 19.30
C GLY A 152 9.20 15.60 19.15
N ARG A 153 9.26 16.21 17.96
CA ARG A 153 8.52 17.45 17.66
C ARG A 153 7.04 17.18 17.39
N ILE A 154 6.71 16.16 16.60
CA ILE A 154 5.31 15.81 16.26
C ILE A 154 4.53 15.44 17.51
N ARG A 155 5.11 14.66 18.42
CA ARG A 155 4.46 14.29 19.69
C ARG A 155 4.08 15.50 20.55
N LYS A 156 4.82 16.63 20.44
CA LYS A 156 4.51 17.86 21.18
C LYS A 156 3.33 18.63 20.60
N LEU A 157 2.92 18.36 19.35
CA LEU A 157 1.78 19.01 18.73
C LEU A 157 0.46 18.50 19.32
N GLY A 158 0.36 17.20 19.60
CA GLY A 158 -0.83 16.54 20.17
C GLY A 158 -2.03 16.45 19.22
N HIS A 159 -2.20 17.43 18.35
CA HIS A 159 -3.24 17.54 17.33
C HIS A 159 -2.62 18.14 16.06
N ILE A 160 -2.99 17.64 14.88
CA ILE A 160 -2.57 18.20 13.59
C ILE A 160 -3.72 18.11 12.60
N ALA A 161 -3.98 19.19 11.87
CA ALA A 161 -5.03 19.27 10.85
C ALA A 161 -6.43 18.93 11.38
N GLY A 162 -6.68 19.25 12.65
CA GLY A 162 -7.92 18.90 13.34
C GLY A 162 -8.06 17.43 13.73
N LEU A 163 -7.00 16.62 13.56
CA LEU A 163 -6.96 15.22 13.95
C LEU A 163 -6.10 15.03 15.22
N GLU A 164 -6.59 14.24 16.15
CA GLU A 164 -5.87 13.89 17.38
C GLU A 164 -4.80 12.83 17.08
N ILE A 165 -3.57 13.08 17.53
CA ILE A 165 -2.45 12.15 17.35
C ILE A 165 -2.50 11.13 18.49
N THR A 166 -2.71 9.85 18.17
CA THR A 166 -2.67 8.77 19.18
C THR A 166 -1.26 8.23 19.35
N HIS A 167 -0.59 7.94 18.23
CA HIS A 167 0.75 7.38 18.24
C HIS A 167 1.62 8.01 17.16
N VAL A 168 2.89 8.21 17.52
CA VAL A 168 3.93 8.61 16.57
C VAL A 168 5.09 7.65 16.75
N ASN A 169 5.30 6.81 15.76
CA ASN A 169 6.33 5.78 15.77
C ASN A 169 7.27 5.94 14.57
N LYS A 170 8.47 5.38 14.73
CA LYS A 170 9.34 5.17 13.59
C LYS A 170 8.77 4.01 12.79
N LEU A 171 8.54 4.20 11.51
CA LEU A 171 8.03 3.14 10.65
C LEU A 171 9.15 2.17 10.29
N TYR A 172 8.73 0.92 10.11
CA TYR A 172 9.45 -0.15 9.44
C TYR A 172 9.99 0.28 8.09
N SER A 173 11.10 -0.36 7.75
CA SER A 173 11.81 -0.24 6.49
C SER A 173 10.86 -0.33 5.30
N VAL A 174 10.81 0.75 4.52
CA VAL A 174 10.08 0.78 3.26
C VAL A 174 10.98 0.16 2.20
N GLU A 175 10.53 -0.93 1.60
CA GLU A 175 11.19 -1.48 0.42
C GLU A 175 10.74 -0.72 -0.82
N SER A 176 11.70 -0.42 -1.69
CA SER A 176 11.41 0.21 -2.98
C SER A 176 11.19 -0.79 -4.10
N TYR A 177 11.47 -2.06 -3.84
CA TYR A 177 11.54 -3.09 -4.85
C TYR A 177 10.95 -4.34 -4.24
N THR A 178 9.84 -4.81 -4.77
CA THR A 178 9.55 -6.23 -4.65
C THR A 178 10.59 -6.94 -5.50
N GLU A 179 11.45 -7.73 -4.88
CA GLU A 179 12.16 -8.76 -5.62
C GLU A 179 11.12 -9.76 -6.15
N ASN A 180 10.53 -9.43 -7.29
CA ASN A 180 9.64 -10.31 -8.03
C ASN A 180 10.38 -11.55 -8.54
N GLY A 181 11.68 -11.69 -8.27
CA GLY A 181 12.48 -12.87 -8.60
C GLY A 181 11.84 -14.16 -8.10
N ARG A 182 11.26 -14.15 -6.89
CA ARG A 182 10.53 -15.31 -6.37
C ARG A 182 9.29 -15.65 -7.20
N LEU A 183 8.45 -14.65 -7.50
CA LEU A 183 7.25 -14.81 -8.34
C LEU A 183 7.61 -15.24 -9.77
N ILE A 184 8.69 -14.69 -10.33
CA ILE A 184 9.21 -15.06 -11.65
C ILE A 184 9.69 -16.50 -11.65
N ILE A 185 10.44 -16.93 -10.63
CA ILE A 185 10.89 -18.33 -10.50
C ILE A 185 9.70 -19.27 -10.34
N GLU A 186 8.73 -18.93 -9.50
CA GLU A 186 7.50 -19.71 -9.31
C GLU A 186 6.71 -19.82 -10.64
N ALA A 187 6.60 -18.74 -11.40
CA ALA A 187 5.96 -18.73 -12.72
C ALA A 187 6.72 -19.59 -13.75
N VAL A 188 8.05 -19.52 -13.77
CA VAL A 188 8.89 -20.35 -14.65
C VAL A 188 8.73 -21.83 -14.33
N ILE A 189 8.78 -22.20 -13.04
CA ILE A 189 8.59 -23.59 -12.59
C ILE A 189 7.20 -24.09 -13.01
N ALA A 190 6.15 -23.31 -12.75
CA ALA A 190 4.79 -23.66 -13.15
C ALA A 190 4.66 -23.84 -14.68
N GLY A 191 5.30 -22.97 -15.47
CA GLY A 191 5.36 -23.06 -16.92
C GLY A 191 6.04 -24.34 -17.41
N LEU A 192 7.17 -24.73 -16.80
CA LEU A 192 7.87 -25.98 -17.13
C LEU A 192 7.02 -27.22 -16.83
N PHE A 193 6.29 -27.22 -15.70
CA PHE A 193 5.38 -28.32 -15.35
C PHE A 193 4.21 -28.45 -16.35
N MET A 194 3.61 -27.34 -16.77
CA MET A 194 2.57 -27.36 -17.80
C MET A 194 3.11 -27.86 -19.14
N PHE A 195 4.31 -27.46 -19.52
CA PHE A 195 4.93 -27.92 -20.77
C PHE A 195 5.23 -29.43 -20.74
N ALA A 196 5.81 -29.92 -19.64
CA ALA A 196 6.11 -31.35 -19.48
C ALA A 196 4.85 -32.22 -19.50
N THR A 197 3.78 -31.80 -18.81
CA THR A 197 2.50 -32.53 -18.82
C THR A 197 1.85 -32.55 -20.20
N SER A 198 1.96 -31.45 -20.96
CA SER A 198 1.52 -31.40 -22.36
C SER A 198 2.27 -32.39 -23.26
N LEU A 199 3.60 -32.46 -23.16
CA LEU A 199 4.42 -33.42 -23.94
C LEU A 199 4.08 -34.87 -23.58
N CYS A 200 3.90 -35.18 -22.30
CA CYS A 200 3.47 -36.51 -21.85
C CYS A 200 2.09 -36.87 -22.43
N GLY A 201 1.14 -35.93 -22.45
CA GLY A 201 -0.19 -36.14 -23.04
C GLY A 201 -0.11 -36.42 -24.55
N CYS A 202 0.67 -35.63 -25.29
CA CYS A 202 0.91 -35.86 -26.71
C CYS A 202 1.57 -37.22 -26.97
N TRP A 203 2.56 -37.62 -26.16
CA TRP A 203 3.21 -38.91 -26.31
C TRP A 203 2.26 -40.07 -26.05
N ILE A 204 1.45 -40.03 -24.99
CA ILE A 204 0.45 -41.06 -24.69
C ILE A 204 -0.58 -41.18 -25.82
N ALA A 205 -1.07 -40.05 -26.34
CA ALA A 205 -2.03 -40.02 -27.44
C ALA A 205 -1.44 -40.60 -28.74
N CYS A 206 -0.19 -40.24 -29.08
CA CYS A 206 0.50 -40.81 -30.23
C CYS A 206 0.80 -42.31 -30.05
N LYS A 207 1.14 -42.75 -28.83
CA LYS A 207 1.34 -44.16 -28.52
C LYS A 207 0.05 -44.96 -28.67
N GLN A 208 -1.08 -44.46 -28.17
CA GLN A 208 -2.39 -45.12 -28.35
C GLN A 208 -2.79 -45.27 -29.81
N LYS A 209 -2.52 -44.29 -30.69
CA LYS A 209 -2.77 -44.44 -32.14
C LYS A 209 -1.96 -45.58 -32.77
N ASN A 210 -0.72 -45.78 -32.31
CA ASN A 210 0.12 -46.87 -32.81
C ASN A 210 -0.30 -48.24 -32.27
N THR A 211 -0.87 -48.31 -31.06
CA THR A 211 -1.40 -49.57 -30.50
C THR A 211 -2.79 -49.91 -31.03
N ALA A 212 -3.65 -48.92 -31.28
CA ALA A 212 -5.00 -49.12 -31.84
C ALA A 212 -4.98 -49.64 -33.29
N ALA A 213 -3.93 -49.33 -34.06
CA ALA A 213 -3.74 -49.92 -35.39
C ALA A 213 -3.33 -51.41 -35.34
N TYR A 214 -2.95 -51.94 -34.17
CA TYR A 214 -2.50 -53.33 -34.01
C TYR A 214 -3.63 -54.27 -33.56
N ASP A 215 -4.73 -53.74 -32.99
CA ASP A 215 -5.89 -54.54 -32.59
C ASP A 215 -6.94 -54.73 -33.71
N ASP A 216 -6.94 -53.88 -34.74
CA ASP A 216 -7.88 -54.01 -35.87
C ASP A 216 -7.56 -55.17 -36.83
N ASP A 217 -6.35 -55.75 -36.76
CA ASP A 217 -5.95 -56.91 -37.56
C ASP A 217 -6.19 -58.26 -36.86
N LEU A 218 -6.62 -58.27 -35.59
CA LEU A 218 -6.91 -59.49 -34.82
C LEU A 218 -8.40 -59.82 -34.66
N GLN A 219 -9.30 -58.98 -35.19
CA GLN A 219 -10.77 -59.22 -35.16
C GLN A 219 -11.40 -59.50 -36.53
N LYS A 220 -10.62 -59.79 -37.58
CA LYS A 220 -11.16 -60.39 -38.82
C LYS A 220 -11.20 -61.92 -38.70
N VAL A 221 -12.22 -62.44 -38.02
CA VAL A 221 -12.73 -63.81 -38.20
C VAL A 221 -14.25 -63.76 -38.27
#